data_AF-A0AAW2TRW5-F1
#
_entry.id   AF-A0AAW2TRW5-F1
#
_cell.length_a   1.000
_cell.length_b   1.000
_cell.length_c   1.000
_cell.angle_alpha   90.00
_cell.angle_beta   90.00
_cell.angle_gamma   90.00
#
_symmetry.space_group_name_H-M   'P 1'
#
loop_
_entity.id
_entity.type
_entity.pdbx_description
1 polymer ?
#
loop_
_entity_poly.entity_id
_entity_poly.type
_entity_poly.pdbx_seq_one_letter_code
_entity_poly.pdbx_strand_id
1 'polypeptide(L)'
;MLVAVKVRHPGVGESIKRDFEIINIVAKISTYIPALNWLRLDESVQQFAVFMMSQVDLAREAAHLSRFIYNFRRWKDVSFPKPVYPLVHPAVLVETFEHGESVSHYVDELEGNDRIKSALAHIGTHALLKMLLVDNFVHADMHPGNILVRVARSKRSSKKLFKTKPHVIFLDVGMTAELSKNDRINLLEFFKAVARRDGRTAAESTLRLSKKQNCPHPEAFIQEVKESFDFWGTPEGDVVHPAECMQHLLEQVRRHRVNVDGNVCTVMVTVLVLEGWQRKLDPDYDVMHTLQTLLLKADWAESLSYTIEGLMAP
;
A
#
# COMPACT_ATOMS: atom_id res chain seq x y z
N MET A 1 23.52 -23.09 1.97
CA MET A 1 22.34 -22.20 1.91
C MET A 1 22.85 -20.78 1.73
N LEU A 2 22.40 -20.06 0.70
CA LEU A 2 22.73 -18.63 0.56
C LEU A 2 21.79 -17.83 1.47
N VAL A 3 22.35 -16.85 2.18
CA VAL A 3 21.64 -15.99 3.12
C VAL A 3 21.92 -14.54 2.84
N ALA A 4 20.96 -13.68 3.15
CA ALA A 4 21.14 -12.25 3.28
C ALA A 4 21.33 -11.91 4.77
N VAL A 5 22.26 -11.01 5.08
CA VAL A 5 22.52 -10.54 6.45
C VAL A 5 22.29 -9.04 6.49
N LYS A 6 21.14 -8.63 7.02
CA LYS A 6 20.81 -7.22 7.27
C LYS A 6 21.42 -6.81 8.60
N VAL A 7 22.24 -5.74 8.58
CA VAL A 7 22.90 -5.22 9.78
C VAL A 7 22.50 -3.77 9.96
N ARG A 8 22.01 -3.44 11.13
CA ARG A 8 21.67 -2.07 11.50
C ARG A 8 22.95 -1.26 11.72
N HIS A 9 23.02 -0.08 11.13
CA HIS A 9 24.11 0.87 11.38
C HIS A 9 24.20 1.21 12.89
N PRO A 10 25.40 1.14 13.50
CA PRO A 10 25.59 1.53 14.89
C PRO A 10 25.15 2.98 15.15
N GLY A 11 24.44 3.23 16.25
CA GLY A 11 24.02 4.58 16.63
C GLY A 11 22.84 5.16 15.85
N VAL A 12 22.23 4.41 14.91
CA VAL A 12 21.13 4.93 14.07
C VAL A 12 19.91 5.34 14.89
N GLY A 13 19.58 4.60 15.96
CA GLY A 13 18.44 4.93 16.82
C GLY A 13 18.65 6.26 17.55
N GLU A 14 19.88 6.52 18.02
CA GLU A 14 20.27 7.78 18.64
C GLU A 14 20.32 8.92 17.63
N SER A 15 20.74 8.66 16.39
CA SER A 15 20.71 9.65 15.32
C SER A 15 19.28 10.06 14.98
N ILE A 16 18.40 9.08 14.76
CA ILE A 16 16.99 9.31 14.47
C ILE A 16 16.33 10.12 15.59
N LYS A 17 16.60 9.79 16.86
CA LYS A 17 16.10 10.55 18.01
C LYS A 17 16.55 12.01 17.98
N ARG A 18 17.84 12.27 17.75
CA ARG A 18 18.39 13.63 17.65
C ARG A 18 17.77 14.41 16.49
N ASP A 19 17.59 13.77 15.33
CA ASP A 19 16.95 14.40 14.18
C ASP A 19 15.49 14.77 14.50
N PHE A 20 14.75 13.89 15.17
CA PHE A 20 13.38 14.20 15.61
C PHE A 20 13.30 15.26 16.71
N GLU A 21 14.29 15.39 17.57
CA GLU A 21 14.36 16.52 18.52
C GLU A 21 14.45 17.85 17.77
N ILE A 22 15.34 17.94 16.76
CA ILE A 22 15.50 19.13 15.93
C ILE A 22 14.22 19.43 15.13
N ILE A 23 13.66 18.42 14.46
CA ILE A 23 12.45 18.58 13.66
C ILE A 23 11.27 19.00 14.56
N ASN A 24 11.15 18.46 15.78
CA ASN A 24 10.11 18.88 16.71
C ASN A 24 10.27 20.33 17.19
N ILE A 25 11.51 20.82 17.34
CA ILE A 25 11.76 22.24 17.64
C ILE A 25 11.26 23.11 16.49
N VAL A 26 11.62 22.76 15.25
CA VAL A 26 11.17 23.49 14.04
C VAL A 26 9.65 23.43 13.89
N ALA A 27 9.05 22.25 14.10
CA ALA A 27 7.60 22.07 14.06
C ALA A 27 6.90 22.95 15.10
N LYS A 28 7.42 23.02 16.34
CA LYS A 28 6.90 23.95 17.37
C LYS A 28 7.05 25.41 16.99
N ILE A 29 8.16 25.81 16.37
CA ILE A 29 8.34 27.20 15.89
C ILE A 29 7.33 27.50 14.76
N SER A 30 7.06 26.52 13.89
CA SER A 30 6.13 26.70 12.79
C SER A 30 4.69 27.00 13.24
N THR A 31 4.30 26.61 14.45
CA THR A 31 2.95 26.91 14.99
C THR A 31 2.73 28.39 15.33
N TYR A 32 3.83 29.16 15.43
CA TYR A 32 3.79 30.61 15.58
C TYR A 32 3.72 31.35 14.23
N ILE A 33 3.82 30.62 13.10
CA ILE A 33 3.69 31.17 11.76
C ILE A 33 2.30 30.78 11.25
N PRO A 34 1.31 31.70 11.23
CA PRO A 34 -0.07 31.38 10.86
C PRO A 34 -0.19 30.72 9.47
N ALA A 35 0.71 31.08 8.56
CA ALA A 35 0.80 30.51 7.21
C ALA A 35 1.30 29.06 7.18
N LEU A 36 1.80 28.49 8.28
CA LEU A 36 2.25 27.09 8.40
C LEU A 36 1.38 26.26 9.35
N ASN A 37 0.52 26.89 10.15
CA ASN A 37 -0.37 26.20 11.10
C ASN A 37 -1.26 25.14 10.45
N TRP A 38 -1.61 25.32 9.18
CA TRP A 38 -2.41 24.35 8.44
C TRP A 38 -1.65 23.07 8.09
N LEU A 39 -0.30 23.08 8.08
CA LEU A 39 0.52 21.88 7.80
C LEU A 39 0.53 20.89 8.95
N ARG A 40 0.19 21.31 10.18
CA ARG A 40 0.18 20.45 11.39
C ARG A 40 1.46 19.61 11.50
N LEU A 41 2.58 20.30 11.34
CA LEU A 41 3.90 19.67 11.30
C LEU A 41 4.19 18.92 12.60
N ASP A 42 3.66 19.38 13.73
CA ASP A 42 3.82 18.73 15.03
C ASP A 42 3.27 17.30 15.05
N GLU A 43 2.04 17.10 14.60
CA GLU A 43 1.42 15.77 14.54
C GLU A 43 2.03 14.91 13.45
N SER A 44 2.30 15.50 12.29
CA SER A 44 2.90 14.79 11.15
C SER A 44 4.30 14.26 11.49
N VAL A 45 5.10 15.07 12.18
CA VAL A 45 6.45 14.70 12.64
C VAL A 45 6.38 13.60 13.69
N GLN A 46 5.43 13.67 14.63
CA GLN A 46 5.28 12.61 15.64
C GLN A 46 4.90 11.27 15.01
N GLN A 47 3.95 11.26 14.07
CA GLN A 47 3.58 10.04 13.35
C GLN A 47 4.75 9.48 12.55
N PHE A 48 5.48 10.36 11.85
CA PHE A 48 6.68 9.97 11.10
C PHE A 48 7.79 9.44 12.04
N ALA A 49 7.93 9.99 13.24
CA ALA A 49 8.90 9.52 14.23
C ALA A 49 8.63 8.10 14.70
N VAL A 50 7.39 7.80 15.06
CA VAL A 50 6.98 6.45 15.46
C VAL A 50 7.27 5.46 14.33
N PHE A 51 6.96 5.86 13.11
CA PHE A 51 7.18 5.07 11.91
C PHE A 51 8.67 4.77 11.67
N MET A 52 9.53 5.78 11.66
CA MET A 52 10.98 5.63 11.48
C MET A 52 11.62 4.82 12.61
N MET A 53 11.22 5.06 13.86
CA MET A 53 11.74 4.32 15.01
C MET A 53 11.36 2.84 14.97
N SER A 54 10.22 2.49 14.36
CA SER A 54 9.79 1.09 14.24
C SER A 54 10.72 0.23 13.38
N GLN A 55 11.50 0.84 12.48
CA GLN A 55 12.45 0.16 11.60
C GLN A 55 13.80 -0.13 12.29
N VAL A 56 14.05 0.45 13.47
CA VAL A 56 15.32 0.31 14.20
C VAL A 56 15.50 -1.10 14.78
N ASP A 57 14.42 -1.86 14.96
CA ASP A 57 14.45 -3.21 15.50
C ASP A 57 14.15 -4.25 14.40
N LEU A 58 15.21 -4.87 13.87
CA LEU A 58 15.11 -5.87 12.80
C LEU A 58 14.41 -7.17 13.25
N ALA A 59 14.25 -7.42 14.55
CA ALA A 59 13.47 -8.56 15.02
C ALA A 59 11.97 -8.39 14.71
N ARG A 60 11.49 -7.14 14.60
CA ARG A 60 10.12 -6.84 14.17
C ARG A 60 9.89 -7.25 12.72
N GLU A 61 10.83 -6.92 11.84
CA GLU A 61 10.79 -7.34 10.43
C GLU A 61 10.77 -8.88 10.33
N ALA A 62 11.60 -9.59 11.10
CA ALA A 62 11.58 -11.05 11.15
C ALA A 62 10.21 -11.63 11.56
N ALA A 63 9.54 -11.01 12.53
CA ALA A 63 8.20 -11.38 12.95
C ALA A 63 7.17 -11.11 11.84
N HIS A 64 7.26 -9.96 11.15
CA HIS A 64 6.42 -9.63 10.02
C HIS A 64 6.60 -10.63 8.87
N LEU A 65 7.85 -10.96 8.50
CA LEU A 65 8.15 -12.00 7.50
C LEU A 65 7.48 -13.32 7.85
N SER A 66 7.59 -13.74 9.11
CA SER A 66 6.99 -14.99 9.59
C SER A 66 5.46 -14.98 9.42
N ARG A 67 4.80 -13.85 9.72
CA ARG A 67 3.35 -13.67 9.52
C ARG A 67 2.97 -13.65 8.04
N PHE A 68 3.73 -12.94 7.20
CA PHE A 68 3.49 -12.93 5.75
C PHE A 68 3.66 -14.30 5.11
N ILE A 69 4.71 -15.04 5.47
CA ILE A 69 4.91 -16.44 5.03
C ILE A 69 3.71 -17.30 5.39
N TYR A 70 3.21 -17.17 6.62
CA TYR A 70 2.02 -17.91 7.05
C TYR A 70 0.79 -17.48 6.24
N ASN A 71 0.52 -16.18 6.12
CA ASN A 71 -0.64 -15.65 5.39
C ASN A 71 -0.66 -16.06 3.92
N PHE A 72 0.52 -16.15 3.28
CA PHE A 72 0.67 -16.50 1.86
C PHE A 72 1.03 -17.97 1.62
N ARG A 73 1.02 -18.84 2.65
CA ARG A 73 1.47 -20.26 2.54
C ARG A 73 0.78 -21.11 1.46
N ARG A 74 -0.42 -20.70 1.02
CA ARG A 74 -1.20 -21.38 -0.03
C ARG A 74 -1.02 -20.76 -1.43
N TRP A 75 -0.35 -19.64 -1.54
CA TRP A 75 -0.16 -18.90 -2.78
C TRP A 75 1.11 -19.37 -3.48
N LYS A 76 1.00 -19.63 -4.78
CA LYS A 76 2.10 -20.20 -5.58
C LYS A 76 2.96 -19.13 -6.25
N ASP A 77 2.40 -17.96 -6.50
CA ASP A 77 3.02 -16.89 -7.30
C ASP A 77 3.65 -15.78 -6.43
N VAL A 78 3.58 -15.89 -5.09
CA VAL A 78 4.09 -14.89 -4.12
C VAL A 78 4.87 -15.58 -3.01
N SER A 79 6.02 -15.02 -2.62
CA SER A 79 6.76 -15.44 -1.42
C SER A 79 7.49 -14.30 -0.71
N PHE A 80 8.11 -14.63 0.41
CA PHE A 80 8.89 -13.71 1.26
C PHE A 80 10.16 -14.43 1.73
N PRO A 81 11.27 -13.71 2.01
CA PRO A 81 12.46 -14.27 2.65
C PRO A 81 12.11 -14.96 3.97
N LYS A 82 12.77 -16.09 4.26
CA LYS A 82 12.56 -16.83 5.52
C LYS A 82 13.61 -16.43 6.55
N PRO A 83 13.22 -15.87 7.71
CA PRO A 83 14.15 -15.62 8.80
C PRO A 83 14.83 -16.92 9.26
N VAL A 84 16.14 -16.85 9.54
CA VAL A 84 16.94 -17.99 10.00
C VAL A 84 17.11 -17.90 11.51
N TYR A 85 16.33 -18.66 12.28
CA TYR A 85 16.50 -18.74 13.74
C TYR A 85 17.64 -19.70 14.12
N PRO A 86 18.44 -19.41 15.17
CA PRO A 86 18.32 -18.29 16.12
C PRO A 86 19.07 -17.01 15.71
N LEU A 87 19.41 -16.81 14.43
CA LEU A 87 20.17 -15.66 13.92
C LEU A 87 19.30 -14.43 13.64
N VAL A 88 18.39 -14.12 14.57
CA VAL A 88 17.51 -12.96 14.55
C VAL A 88 17.74 -12.15 15.82
N HIS A 89 18.10 -10.89 15.66
CA HIS A 89 18.42 -9.96 16.75
C HIS A 89 17.97 -8.54 16.37
N PRO A 90 17.65 -7.64 17.33
CA PRO A 90 17.23 -6.28 16.99
C PRO A 90 18.18 -5.47 16.10
N ALA A 91 19.47 -5.82 16.07
CA ALA A 91 20.48 -5.18 15.24
C ALA A 91 20.91 -5.99 14.00
N VAL A 92 20.51 -7.27 13.91
CA VAL A 92 20.92 -8.17 12.82
C VAL A 92 19.78 -9.12 12.46
N LEU A 93 19.42 -9.18 11.18
CA LEU A 93 18.46 -10.15 10.64
C LEU A 93 19.16 -11.00 9.56
N VAL A 94 19.26 -12.31 9.82
CA VAL A 94 19.68 -13.29 8.82
C VAL A 94 18.44 -13.95 8.21
N GLU A 95 18.33 -13.94 6.89
CA GLU A 95 17.20 -14.50 6.15
C GLU A 95 17.65 -15.22 4.87
N THR A 96 16.76 -15.98 4.23
CA THR A 96 17.08 -16.62 2.94
C THR A 96 17.40 -15.57 1.88
N PHE A 97 18.47 -15.82 1.11
CA PHE A 97 18.77 -14.99 -0.04
C PHE A 97 17.80 -15.30 -1.18
N GLU A 98 17.08 -14.28 -1.66
CA GLU A 98 16.11 -14.43 -2.75
C GLU A 98 16.73 -13.98 -4.07
N HIS A 99 16.77 -14.89 -5.05
CA HIS A 99 17.17 -14.55 -6.42
C HIS A 99 15.98 -13.99 -7.22
N GLY A 100 16.22 -12.92 -7.96
CA GLY A 100 15.28 -12.31 -8.89
C GLY A 100 15.82 -11.00 -9.46
N GLU A 101 15.09 -10.43 -10.41
CA GLU A 101 15.31 -9.08 -10.94
C GLU A 101 14.36 -8.14 -10.21
N SER A 102 14.75 -6.90 -9.93
CA SER A 102 13.80 -5.93 -9.35
C SER A 102 12.62 -5.71 -10.31
N VAL A 103 11.41 -5.55 -9.77
CA VAL A 103 10.24 -5.23 -10.60
C VAL A 103 10.43 -3.90 -11.35
N SER A 104 11.28 -2.99 -10.84
CA SER A 104 11.68 -1.76 -11.54
C SER A 104 12.18 -2.02 -12.96
N HIS A 105 12.88 -3.15 -13.18
CA HIS A 105 13.32 -3.56 -14.51
C HIS A 105 12.15 -3.64 -15.50
N TYR A 106 11.02 -4.18 -15.07
CA TYR A 106 9.82 -4.32 -15.89
C TYR A 106 8.98 -3.03 -15.94
N VAL A 107 9.02 -2.22 -14.88
CA VAL A 107 8.28 -0.95 -14.77
C VAL A 107 8.90 0.13 -15.66
N ASP A 108 10.23 0.17 -15.75
CA ASP A 108 10.96 1.19 -16.50
C ASP A 108 11.23 0.79 -17.96
N GLU A 109 11.09 -0.50 -18.30
CA GLU A 109 11.16 -0.99 -19.69
C GLU A 109 9.95 -0.51 -20.51
N LEU A 110 10.20 0.24 -21.59
CA LEU A 110 9.14 0.76 -22.45
C LEU A 110 8.53 -0.30 -23.39
N GLU A 111 9.30 -1.30 -23.81
CA GLU A 111 8.86 -2.30 -24.80
C GLU A 111 9.22 -3.72 -24.38
N GLY A 112 8.38 -4.68 -24.73
CA GLY A 112 8.60 -6.10 -24.49
C GLY A 112 8.09 -6.57 -23.13
N ASN A 113 8.14 -7.90 -22.94
CA ASN A 113 7.66 -8.58 -21.73
C ASN A 113 6.18 -8.34 -21.38
N ASP A 114 5.35 -7.83 -22.30
CA ASP A 114 3.95 -7.40 -22.05
C ASP A 114 3.15 -8.41 -21.23
N ARG A 115 3.31 -9.69 -21.56
CA ARG A 115 2.63 -10.78 -20.86
C ARG A 115 3.10 -10.97 -19.41
N ILE A 116 4.39 -10.79 -19.16
CA ILE A 116 4.97 -10.83 -17.82
C ILE A 116 4.55 -9.58 -17.05
N LYS A 117 4.61 -8.40 -17.68
CA LYS A 117 4.20 -7.13 -17.09
C LYS A 117 2.73 -7.17 -16.65
N SER A 118 1.83 -7.61 -17.53
CA SER A 118 0.42 -7.81 -17.19
C SER A 118 0.25 -8.82 -16.03
N ALA A 119 0.93 -9.98 -16.09
CA ALA A 119 0.88 -10.94 -14.98
C ALA A 119 1.38 -10.36 -13.65
N LEU A 120 2.42 -9.53 -13.67
CA LEU A 120 2.95 -8.84 -12.49
C LEU A 120 1.95 -7.82 -11.93
N ALA A 121 1.31 -7.04 -12.80
CA ALA A 121 0.25 -6.10 -12.40
C ALA A 121 -0.88 -6.84 -11.68
N HIS A 122 -1.36 -7.94 -12.26
CA HIS A 122 -2.36 -8.82 -11.65
C HIS A 122 -1.89 -9.39 -10.30
N ILE A 123 -0.71 -10.03 -10.24
CA ILE A 123 -0.21 -10.63 -8.98
C ILE A 123 -0.08 -9.57 -7.88
N GLY A 124 0.44 -8.39 -8.20
CA GLY A 124 0.56 -7.26 -7.28
C GLY A 124 -0.79 -6.82 -6.71
N THR A 125 -1.80 -6.63 -7.57
CA THR A 125 -3.15 -6.21 -7.13
C THR A 125 -3.75 -7.23 -6.21
N HIS A 126 -3.71 -8.50 -6.60
CA HIS A 126 -4.30 -9.56 -5.81
C HIS A 126 -3.58 -9.74 -4.47
N ALA A 127 -2.25 -9.58 -4.42
CA ALA A 127 -1.49 -9.59 -3.17
C ALA A 127 -1.91 -8.44 -2.25
N LEU A 128 -2.02 -7.21 -2.76
CA LEU A 128 -2.50 -6.05 -2.00
C LEU A 128 -3.92 -6.28 -1.46
N LEU A 129 -4.84 -6.71 -2.32
CA LEU A 129 -6.23 -6.93 -1.94
C LEU A 129 -6.37 -8.04 -0.89
N LYS A 130 -5.57 -9.10 -0.99
CA LYS A 130 -5.50 -10.13 0.06
C LYS A 130 -5.02 -9.53 1.38
N MET A 131 -3.90 -8.80 1.36
CA MET A 131 -3.35 -8.17 2.55
C MET A 131 -4.34 -7.21 3.23
N LEU A 132 -5.06 -6.42 2.42
CA LEU A 132 -6.01 -5.42 2.88
C LEU A 132 -7.33 -6.03 3.35
N LEU A 133 -7.97 -6.85 2.52
CA LEU A 133 -9.34 -7.30 2.72
C LEU A 133 -9.45 -8.60 3.50
N VAL A 134 -8.44 -9.48 3.41
CA VAL A 134 -8.46 -10.81 4.04
C VAL A 134 -7.62 -10.80 5.30
N ASP A 135 -6.35 -10.41 5.19
CA ASP A 135 -5.39 -10.55 6.29
C ASP A 135 -5.43 -9.40 7.29
N ASN A 136 -5.94 -8.23 6.86
CA ASN A 136 -5.83 -6.95 7.58
C ASN A 136 -4.40 -6.69 8.06
N PHE A 137 -3.42 -7.05 7.23
CA PHE A 137 -2.00 -6.93 7.51
C PHE A 137 -1.29 -6.54 6.22
N VAL A 138 -1.13 -5.24 6.02
CA VAL A 138 -0.67 -4.64 4.77
C VAL A 138 0.81 -4.35 4.87
N HIS A 139 1.58 -4.79 3.87
CA HIS A 139 2.95 -4.33 3.71
C HIS A 139 2.93 -2.87 3.27
N ALA A 140 3.40 -1.98 4.14
CA ALA A 140 3.27 -0.53 3.98
C ALA A 140 4.32 0.10 3.04
N ASP A 141 5.21 -0.69 2.45
CA ASP A 141 6.29 -0.23 1.57
C ASP A 141 6.43 -1.11 0.33
N MET A 142 5.36 -1.18 -0.46
CA MET A 142 5.34 -1.89 -1.75
C MET A 142 6.04 -1.11 -2.87
N HIS A 143 7.15 -0.45 -2.57
CA HIS A 143 7.97 0.24 -3.56
C HIS A 143 8.64 -0.78 -4.49
N PRO A 144 8.79 -0.49 -5.80
CA PRO A 144 9.43 -1.40 -6.76
C PRO A 144 10.81 -1.95 -6.35
N GLY A 145 11.58 -1.17 -5.58
CA GLY A 145 12.87 -1.59 -5.04
C GLY A 145 12.80 -2.80 -4.09
N ASN A 146 11.68 -2.99 -3.39
CA ASN A 146 11.45 -4.07 -2.44
C ASN A 146 10.74 -5.28 -3.06
N ILE A 147 10.62 -5.31 -4.39
CA ILE A 147 9.90 -6.38 -5.10
C ILE A 147 10.85 -7.01 -6.09
N LEU A 148 11.11 -8.31 -5.90
CA LEU A 148 11.84 -9.11 -6.87
C LEU A 148 10.87 -9.94 -7.71
N VAL A 149 11.27 -10.17 -8.95
CA VAL A 149 10.58 -10.99 -9.93
C VAL A 149 11.51 -12.12 -10.35
N ARG A 150 11.00 -13.35 -10.25
CA ARG A 150 11.67 -14.55 -10.73
C ARG A 150 10.87 -15.13 -11.88
N VAL A 151 11.45 -15.09 -13.08
CA VAL A 151 10.88 -15.72 -14.27
C VAL A 151 11.61 -17.04 -14.52
N ALA A 152 10.86 -18.14 -14.63
CA ALA A 152 11.46 -19.42 -14.98
C ALA A 152 12.00 -19.36 -16.41
N ARG A 153 13.33 -19.35 -16.57
CA ARG A 153 13.97 -19.47 -17.88
C ARG A 153 13.73 -20.88 -18.42
N SER A 154 12.94 -21.00 -19.50
CA SER A 154 12.77 -22.27 -20.21
C SER A 154 14.08 -22.69 -20.84
N LYS A 155 14.89 -23.45 -20.10
CA LYS A 155 16.06 -24.14 -20.63
C LYS A 155 15.57 -25.36 -21.42
N ARG A 156 15.37 -25.18 -22.73
CA ARG A 156 15.18 -26.16 -23.81
C ARG A 156 13.82 -26.06 -24.52
N SER A 157 13.92 -25.68 -25.78
CA SER A 157 13.04 -26.05 -26.88
C SER A 157 12.47 -27.47 -26.70
N SER A 158 11.17 -27.60 -26.40
CA SER A 158 10.28 -28.71 -26.81
C SER A 158 8.93 -28.75 -26.08
N LYS A 159 8.67 -27.93 -25.04
CA LYS A 159 7.34 -27.82 -24.41
C LYS A 159 6.85 -26.38 -24.33
N LYS A 160 6.47 -25.82 -25.49
CA LYS A 160 5.84 -24.49 -25.66
C LYS A 160 4.42 -24.39 -25.05
N LEU A 161 3.90 -25.44 -24.42
CA LEU A 161 2.52 -25.48 -23.90
C LEU A 161 2.36 -24.99 -22.44
N PHE A 162 3.43 -24.88 -21.66
CA PHE A 162 3.32 -24.39 -20.28
C PHE A 162 3.73 -22.92 -20.18
N LYS A 163 2.69 -22.09 -20.06
CA LYS A 163 2.72 -20.67 -19.73
C LYS A 163 3.52 -20.45 -18.43
N THR A 164 4.75 -19.94 -18.49
CA THR A 164 5.52 -19.56 -17.30
C THR A 164 4.98 -18.26 -16.72
N LYS A 165 4.29 -18.33 -15.57
CA LYS A 165 3.94 -17.14 -14.78
C LYS A 165 5.18 -16.63 -14.03
N PRO A 166 5.34 -15.30 -13.87
CA PRO A 166 6.37 -14.77 -12.98
C PRO A 166 6.03 -15.10 -11.53
N HIS A 167 7.07 -15.23 -10.71
CA HIS A 167 6.96 -15.37 -9.26
C HIS A 167 7.42 -14.07 -8.60
N VAL A 168 6.60 -13.50 -7.72
CA VAL A 168 6.87 -12.24 -7.02
C VAL A 168 7.42 -12.53 -5.62
N ILE A 169 8.48 -11.85 -5.23
CA ILE A 169 9.04 -11.91 -3.88
C ILE A 169 9.01 -10.51 -3.28
N PHE A 170 8.28 -10.34 -2.18
CA PHE A 170 8.30 -9.11 -1.40
C PHE A 170 9.44 -9.17 -0.37
N LEU A 171 10.30 -8.16 -0.40
CA LEU A 171 11.39 -7.91 0.54
C LEU A 171 10.99 -6.79 1.50
N ASP A 172 11.84 -6.55 2.49
CA ASP A 172 11.74 -5.40 3.42
C ASP A 172 10.32 -5.15 3.96
N VAL A 173 9.82 -6.11 4.71
CA VAL A 173 8.51 -5.99 5.37
C VAL A 173 8.63 -5.35 6.75
N GLY A 174 9.62 -4.48 6.95
CA GLY A 174 9.82 -3.76 8.20
C GLY A 174 8.62 -2.88 8.54
N MET A 175 7.92 -2.40 7.51
CA MET A 175 6.78 -1.51 7.64
C MET A 175 5.47 -2.21 7.29
N THR A 176 4.52 -2.15 8.22
CA THR A 176 3.19 -2.78 8.07
C THR A 176 2.10 -1.91 8.66
N ALA A 177 0.88 -2.02 8.12
CA ALA A 177 -0.30 -1.35 8.65
C ALA A 177 -1.43 -2.37 8.91
N GLU A 178 -2.14 -2.16 10.02
CA GLU A 178 -3.36 -2.89 10.38
C GLU A 178 -4.46 -1.88 10.70
N LEU A 179 -5.65 -2.11 10.16
CA LEU A 179 -6.79 -1.23 10.38
C LEU A 179 -7.63 -1.73 11.56
N SER A 180 -8.25 -0.82 12.29
CA SER A 180 -9.29 -1.22 13.24
C SER A 180 -10.50 -1.75 12.47
N LYS A 181 -11.38 -2.48 13.17
CA LYS A 181 -12.61 -3.01 12.54
C LYS A 181 -13.44 -1.90 11.90
N ASN A 182 -13.55 -0.75 12.57
CA ASN A 182 -14.31 0.39 12.06
C ASN A 182 -13.61 1.02 10.85
N ASP A 183 -12.30 1.23 10.92
CA ASP A 183 -11.53 1.81 9.81
C ASP A 183 -11.59 0.92 8.56
N ARG A 184 -11.55 -0.41 8.74
CA ARG A 184 -11.68 -1.36 7.63
C ARG A 184 -13.06 -1.27 6.96
N ILE A 185 -14.13 -1.11 7.74
CA ILE A 185 -15.49 -0.93 7.20
C ILE A 185 -15.61 0.42 6.48
N ASN A 186 -15.16 1.50 7.11
CA ASN A 186 -15.23 2.85 6.54
C ASN A 186 -14.37 2.98 5.28
N LEU A 187 -13.18 2.38 5.26
CA LEU A 187 -12.29 2.40 4.09
C LEU A 187 -12.88 1.60 2.93
N LEU A 188 -13.53 0.49 3.25
CA LEU A 188 -14.25 -0.30 2.27
C LEU A 188 -15.45 0.46 1.68
N GLU A 189 -16.25 1.11 2.52
CA GLU A 189 -17.35 1.98 2.08
C GLU A 189 -16.84 3.12 1.20
N PHE A 190 -15.73 3.74 1.59
CA PHE A 190 -15.03 4.73 0.77
C PHE A 190 -14.69 4.18 -0.62
N PHE A 191 -14.02 3.03 -0.72
CA PHE A 191 -13.68 2.44 -2.02
C PHE A 191 -14.92 2.06 -2.85
N LYS A 192 -15.99 1.55 -2.23
CA LYS A 192 -17.26 1.27 -2.92
C LYS A 192 -17.88 2.56 -3.46
N ALA A 193 -17.84 3.64 -2.69
CA ALA A 193 -18.38 4.93 -3.07
C ALA A 193 -17.59 5.54 -4.24
N VAL A 194 -16.26 5.54 -4.17
CA VAL A 194 -15.39 5.98 -5.26
C VAL A 194 -15.68 5.18 -6.55
N ALA A 195 -15.77 3.86 -6.46
CA ALA A 195 -16.05 3.00 -7.62
C ALA A 195 -17.45 3.21 -8.22
N ARG A 196 -18.42 3.65 -7.41
CA ARG A 196 -19.78 4.01 -7.87
C ARG A 196 -19.91 5.47 -8.29
N ARG A 197 -18.82 6.23 -8.20
CA ARG A 197 -18.80 7.70 -8.34
C ARG A 197 -19.78 8.40 -7.38
N ASP A 198 -20.01 7.83 -6.21
CA ASP A 198 -20.83 8.41 -5.15
C ASP A 198 -19.98 9.32 -4.25
N GLY A 199 -19.82 10.57 -4.66
CA GLY A 199 -18.98 11.53 -3.96
C GLY A 199 -19.45 11.86 -2.55
N ARG A 200 -20.75 11.82 -2.29
CA ARG A 200 -21.31 12.10 -0.96
C ARG A 200 -20.89 11.00 0.02
N THR A 201 -21.12 9.73 -0.33
CA THR A 201 -20.72 8.61 0.53
C THR A 201 -19.20 8.53 0.65
N ALA A 202 -18.44 8.88 -0.39
CA ALA A 202 -16.97 8.94 -0.32
C ALA A 202 -16.50 9.98 0.70
N ALA A 203 -17.09 11.19 0.70
CA ALA A 203 -16.76 12.24 1.65
C ALA A 203 -17.14 11.88 3.09
N GLU A 204 -18.37 11.38 3.30
CA GLU A 204 -18.83 10.94 4.60
C GLU A 204 -17.94 9.81 5.16
N SER A 205 -17.57 8.84 4.33
CA SER A 205 -16.67 7.76 4.71
C SER A 205 -15.30 8.31 5.11
N THR A 206 -14.77 9.26 4.34
CA THR A 206 -13.48 9.92 4.62
C THR A 206 -13.48 10.60 5.99
N LEU A 207 -14.54 11.31 6.35
CA LEU A 207 -14.68 11.94 7.67
C LEU A 207 -14.67 10.91 8.82
N ARG A 208 -15.15 9.69 8.56
CA ARG A 208 -15.19 8.56 9.51
C ARG A 208 -13.89 7.76 9.57
N LEU A 209 -12.89 8.06 8.73
CA LEU A 209 -11.55 7.44 8.76
C LEU A 209 -10.62 8.01 9.85
N SER A 210 -11.17 8.81 10.75
CA SER A 210 -10.47 9.31 11.93
C SER A 210 -11.38 9.24 13.14
N LYS A 211 -10.82 8.80 14.26
CA LYS A 211 -11.53 8.80 15.56
C LYS A 211 -11.71 10.21 16.12
N LYS A 212 -10.86 11.15 15.72
CA LYS A 212 -10.88 12.54 16.19
C LYS A 212 -10.88 13.47 14.97
N GLN A 213 -12.04 14.02 14.66
CA GLN A 213 -12.20 14.83 13.45
C GLN A 213 -11.95 16.32 13.75
N ASN A 214 -11.21 16.99 12.87
CA ASN A 214 -10.83 18.41 13.00
C ASN A 214 -11.41 19.28 11.88
N CYS A 215 -12.18 18.69 10.97
CA CYS A 215 -12.87 19.41 9.91
C CYS A 215 -13.87 20.41 10.53
N PRO A 216 -13.69 21.73 10.34
CA PRO A 216 -14.57 22.73 10.96
C PRO A 216 -15.95 22.78 10.32
N HIS A 217 -16.05 22.46 9.04
CA HIS A 217 -17.30 22.50 8.27
C HIS A 217 -17.48 21.20 7.44
N PRO A 218 -17.83 20.07 8.09
CA PRO A 218 -17.96 18.78 7.41
C PRO A 218 -18.93 18.78 6.24
N GLU A 219 -20.06 19.49 6.34
CA GLU A 219 -21.05 19.59 5.25
C GLU A 219 -20.48 20.32 4.02
N ALA A 220 -19.64 21.33 4.22
CA ALA A 220 -18.99 22.04 3.11
C ALA A 220 -17.99 21.11 2.39
N PHE A 221 -17.25 20.29 3.14
CA PHE A 221 -16.39 19.26 2.57
C PHE A 221 -17.19 18.22 1.78
N ILE A 222 -18.28 17.71 2.34
CA ILE A 222 -19.15 16.72 1.68
C ILE A 222 -19.71 17.27 0.37
N GLN A 223 -20.21 18.50 0.39
CA GLN A 223 -20.78 19.14 -0.80
C GLN A 223 -19.74 19.32 -1.90
N GLU A 224 -18.53 19.75 -1.56
CA GLU A 224 -17.48 20.00 -2.55
C GLU A 224 -16.93 18.71 -3.18
N VAL A 225 -16.73 17.67 -2.38
CA VAL A 225 -16.33 16.35 -2.90
C VAL A 225 -17.45 15.80 -3.79
N LYS A 226 -18.72 15.93 -3.38
CA LYS A 226 -19.87 15.53 -4.20
C LYS A 226 -19.85 16.24 -5.55
N GLU A 227 -19.68 17.56 -5.58
CA GLU A 227 -19.60 18.34 -6.83
C GLU A 227 -18.45 17.88 -7.74
N SER A 228 -17.31 17.50 -7.14
CA SER A 228 -16.16 16.98 -7.89
C SER A 228 -16.47 15.65 -8.56
N PHE A 229 -17.12 14.73 -7.84
CA PHE A 229 -17.55 13.44 -8.40
C PHE A 229 -18.67 13.60 -9.43
N ASP A 230 -19.63 14.50 -9.21
CA ASP A 230 -20.69 14.83 -10.17
C ASP A 230 -20.07 15.35 -11.48
N PHE A 231 -19.06 16.23 -11.40
CA PHE A 231 -18.31 16.72 -12.56
C PHE A 231 -17.52 15.60 -13.25
N TRP A 232 -16.77 14.79 -12.50
CA TRP A 232 -16.03 13.67 -13.10
C TRP A 232 -16.96 12.68 -13.81
N GLY A 233 -18.20 12.54 -13.34
CA GLY A 233 -19.26 11.76 -13.97
C GLY A 233 -19.75 12.26 -15.33
N THR A 234 -19.36 13.46 -15.79
CA THR A 234 -19.77 14.00 -17.09
C THR A 234 -18.78 13.64 -18.20
N PRO A 235 -19.18 13.72 -19.49
CA PRO A 235 -18.26 13.48 -20.62
C PRO A 235 -17.03 14.40 -20.61
N GLU A 236 -17.17 15.63 -20.11
CA GLU A 236 -16.06 16.57 -19.93
C GLU A 236 -15.11 16.12 -18.81
N GLY A 237 -15.67 15.55 -17.75
CA GLY A 237 -14.92 14.99 -16.63
C GLY A 237 -14.17 13.70 -16.95
N ASP A 238 -14.66 12.90 -17.89
CA ASP A 238 -14.01 11.64 -18.30
C ASP A 238 -12.64 11.85 -18.98
N VAL A 239 -12.35 13.07 -19.44
CA VAL A 239 -11.04 13.43 -20.01
C VAL A 239 -10.01 13.72 -18.91
N VAL A 240 -10.44 13.97 -17.67
CA VAL A 240 -9.55 14.29 -16.56
C VAL A 240 -8.77 13.04 -16.15
N HIS A 241 -7.45 13.17 -16.06
CA HIS A 241 -6.60 12.06 -15.70
C HIS A 241 -6.86 11.63 -14.24
N PRO A 242 -6.98 10.32 -13.93
CA PRO A 242 -7.27 9.85 -12.56
C PRO A 242 -6.31 10.38 -11.49
N ALA A 243 -5.05 10.59 -11.85
CA ALA A 243 -4.05 11.19 -10.96
C ALA A 243 -4.40 12.64 -10.57
N GLU A 244 -4.97 13.43 -11.49
CA GLU A 244 -5.44 14.79 -11.21
C GLU A 244 -6.67 14.78 -10.29
N CYS A 245 -7.61 13.86 -10.52
CA CYS A 245 -8.75 13.65 -9.61
C CYS A 245 -8.29 13.33 -8.18
N MET A 246 -7.28 12.47 -8.04
CA MET A 246 -6.69 12.13 -6.75
C MET A 246 -6.02 13.34 -6.08
N GLN A 247 -5.23 14.11 -6.84
CA GLN A 247 -4.62 15.34 -6.32
C GLN A 247 -5.68 16.34 -5.84
N HIS A 248 -6.77 16.48 -6.59
CA HIS A 248 -7.88 17.35 -6.21
C HIS A 248 -8.57 16.89 -4.90
N LEU A 249 -8.83 15.59 -4.74
CA LEU A 249 -9.38 15.05 -3.49
C LEU A 249 -8.44 15.28 -2.29
N LEU A 250 -7.13 15.07 -2.46
CA LEU A 250 -6.14 15.31 -1.40
C LEU A 250 -6.09 16.79 -1.02
N GLU A 251 -6.18 17.68 -2.00
CA GLU A 251 -6.26 19.13 -1.76
C GLU A 251 -7.54 19.51 -1.00
N GLN A 252 -8.69 18.89 -1.30
CA GLN A 252 -9.93 19.10 -0.56
C GLN A 252 -9.83 18.62 0.89
N VAL A 253 -9.30 17.42 1.12
CA VAL A 253 -9.02 16.88 2.47
C VAL A 253 -8.15 17.86 3.25
N ARG A 254 -7.09 18.37 2.62
CA ARG A 254 -6.16 19.34 3.21
C ARG A 254 -6.82 20.67 3.53
N ARG A 255 -7.52 21.28 2.56
CA ARG A 255 -8.16 22.59 2.69
C ARG A 255 -9.26 22.60 3.75
N HIS A 256 -10.04 21.52 3.80
CA HIS A 256 -11.09 21.33 4.81
C HIS A 256 -10.58 20.78 6.14
N ARG A 257 -9.25 20.57 6.29
CA ARG A 257 -8.62 20.08 7.52
C ARG A 257 -9.24 18.76 8.00
N VAL A 258 -9.60 17.90 7.06
CA VAL A 258 -10.11 16.56 7.36
C VAL A 258 -8.95 15.72 7.89
N ASN A 259 -9.11 15.23 9.12
CA ASN A 259 -8.16 14.34 9.76
C ASN A 259 -8.42 12.90 9.30
N VAL A 260 -7.35 12.14 9.04
CA VAL A 260 -7.38 10.72 8.70
C VAL A 260 -6.37 10.00 9.59
N ASP A 261 -6.73 8.86 10.16
CA ASP A 261 -5.85 8.12 11.07
C ASP A 261 -4.63 7.55 10.32
N GLY A 262 -3.46 7.54 10.97
CA GLY A 262 -2.18 7.24 10.31
C GLY A 262 -2.10 5.87 9.61
N ASN A 263 -2.68 4.81 10.18
CA ASN A 263 -2.72 3.49 9.53
C ASN A 263 -3.61 3.51 8.27
N VAL A 264 -4.68 4.31 8.26
CA VAL A 264 -5.52 4.49 7.07
C VAL A 264 -4.74 5.24 5.99
N CYS A 265 -4.05 6.33 6.35
CA CYS A 265 -3.17 7.04 5.42
C CYS A 265 -2.12 6.11 4.82
N THR A 266 -1.49 5.27 5.66
CA THR A 266 -0.48 4.30 5.22
C THR A 266 -1.04 3.34 4.18
N VAL A 267 -2.24 2.80 4.43
CA VAL A 267 -2.92 1.92 3.46
C VAL A 267 -3.27 2.66 2.17
N MET A 268 -3.82 3.87 2.25
CA MET A 268 -4.14 4.68 1.07
C MET A 268 -2.90 4.98 0.22
N VAL A 269 -1.80 5.40 0.85
CA VAL A 269 -0.52 5.64 0.16
C VAL A 269 0.01 4.36 -0.48
N THR A 270 -0.09 3.22 0.21
CA THR A 270 0.33 1.93 -0.35
C THR A 270 -0.47 1.58 -1.61
N VAL A 271 -1.79 1.80 -1.60
CA VAL A 271 -2.66 1.60 -2.78
C VAL A 271 -2.24 2.52 -3.93
N LEU A 272 -1.94 3.79 -3.65
CA LEU A 272 -1.49 4.76 -4.65
C LEU A 272 -0.13 4.40 -5.26
N VAL A 273 0.83 3.99 -4.43
CA VAL A 273 2.16 3.55 -4.91
C VAL A 273 2.02 2.34 -5.81
N LEU A 274 1.21 1.36 -5.40
CA LEU A 274 0.97 0.16 -6.19
C LEU A 274 0.34 0.50 -7.54
N GLU A 275 -0.75 1.26 -7.52
CA GLU A 275 -1.45 1.70 -8.74
C GLU A 275 -0.51 2.40 -9.71
N GLY A 276 0.33 3.31 -9.20
CA GLY A 276 1.26 4.08 -10.02
C GLY A 276 2.25 3.25 -10.84
N TRP A 277 2.80 2.16 -10.29
CA TRP A 277 3.67 1.27 -11.07
C TRP A 277 2.92 0.17 -11.81
N GLN A 278 1.72 -0.21 -11.36
CA GLN A 278 0.87 -1.15 -12.09
C GLN A 278 0.39 -0.59 -13.42
N ARG A 279 -0.02 0.68 -13.47
CA ARG A 279 -0.36 1.35 -14.74
C ARG A 279 0.81 1.42 -15.71
N LYS A 280 2.05 1.46 -15.21
CA LYS A 280 3.24 1.38 -16.06
C LYS A 280 3.48 -0.02 -16.63
N LEU A 281 3.14 -1.06 -15.87
CA LEU A 281 3.24 -2.44 -16.33
C LEU A 281 2.12 -2.81 -17.31
N ASP A 282 0.90 -2.39 -17.01
CA ASP A 282 -0.29 -2.69 -17.80
C ASP A 282 -1.23 -1.46 -17.78
N PRO A 283 -1.13 -0.57 -18.79
CA PRO A 283 -1.90 0.67 -18.86
C PRO A 283 -3.41 0.45 -18.91
N ASP A 284 -3.86 -0.70 -19.42
CA ASP A 284 -5.28 -1.05 -19.52
C ASP A 284 -5.82 -1.68 -18.23
N TYR A 285 -4.95 -1.94 -17.24
CA TYR A 285 -5.32 -2.61 -16.01
C TYR A 285 -5.94 -1.65 -14.99
N ASP A 286 -7.21 -1.91 -14.63
CA ASP A 286 -7.95 -1.13 -13.66
C ASP A 286 -8.04 -1.84 -12.28
N VAL A 287 -7.23 -1.35 -11.35
CA VAL A 287 -7.20 -1.78 -9.94
C VAL A 287 -8.54 -1.52 -9.26
N MET A 288 -9.16 -0.36 -9.53
CA MET A 288 -10.42 0.04 -8.92
C MET A 288 -11.58 -0.81 -9.43
N HIS A 289 -11.57 -1.18 -10.71
CA HIS A 289 -12.53 -2.15 -11.25
C HIS A 289 -12.37 -3.54 -10.64
N THR A 290 -11.12 -4.00 -10.43
CA THR A 290 -10.84 -5.28 -9.77
C THR A 290 -11.33 -5.27 -8.32
N LEU A 291 -11.02 -4.21 -7.59
CA LEU A 291 -11.52 -3.96 -6.24
C LEU A 291 -13.05 -3.97 -6.25
N GLN A 292 -13.69 -3.13 -7.06
CA GLN A 292 -15.15 -3.06 -7.21
C GLN A 292 -15.78 -4.43 -7.47
N THR A 293 -15.23 -5.20 -8.41
CA THR A 293 -15.72 -6.54 -8.75
C THR A 293 -15.70 -7.46 -7.54
N LEU A 294 -14.61 -7.44 -6.76
CA LEU A 294 -14.47 -8.24 -5.54
C LEU A 294 -15.37 -7.72 -4.41
N LEU A 295 -15.58 -6.41 -4.32
CA LEU A 295 -16.40 -5.76 -3.30
C LEU A 295 -17.91 -5.89 -3.56
N LEU A 296 -18.32 -5.97 -4.82
CA LEU A 296 -19.73 -6.07 -5.24
C LEU A 296 -20.21 -7.52 -5.39
N LYS A 297 -19.33 -8.48 -5.71
CA LYS A 297 -19.70 -9.89 -5.82
C LYS A 297 -19.89 -10.60 -4.48
N ALA A 298 -19.55 -9.97 -3.35
CA ALA A 298 -19.59 -10.61 -2.04
C ALA A 298 -20.71 -10.03 -1.16
N ASP A 299 -21.67 -10.88 -0.78
CA ASP A 299 -22.33 -10.83 0.54
C ASP A 299 -21.37 -11.44 1.58
N TRP A 300 -21.23 -10.80 2.73
CA TRP A 300 -19.92 -10.55 3.35
C TRP A 300 -19.41 -11.60 4.36
N ALA A 301 -18.06 -11.67 4.44
CA ALA A 301 -17.17 -12.37 5.38
C ALA A 301 -16.78 -13.83 5.07
N GLU A 302 -17.71 -14.79 5.02
CA GLU A 302 -17.33 -16.21 4.80
C GLU A 302 -16.93 -16.48 3.34
N SER A 303 -17.61 -15.85 2.39
CA SER A 303 -17.35 -16.05 0.96
C SER A 303 -15.99 -15.51 0.51
N LEU A 304 -15.35 -14.58 1.23
CA LEU A 304 -14.18 -13.85 0.73
C LEU A 304 -12.88 -14.67 0.81
N SER A 305 -12.71 -15.48 1.86
CA SER A 305 -11.63 -16.47 1.90
C SER A 305 -11.82 -17.52 0.82
N TYR A 306 -13.05 -18.02 0.62
CA TYR A 306 -13.34 -19.05 -0.38
C TYR A 306 -13.33 -18.53 -1.83
N THR A 307 -13.71 -17.28 -2.06
CA THR A 307 -13.81 -16.68 -3.39
C THR A 307 -12.48 -16.11 -3.83
N ILE A 308 -11.67 -15.53 -2.94
CA ILE A 308 -10.29 -15.18 -3.28
C ILE A 308 -9.42 -16.45 -3.33
N GLU A 309 -9.49 -17.39 -2.38
CA GLU A 309 -8.76 -18.67 -2.53
C GLU A 309 -9.27 -19.50 -3.72
N GLY A 310 -10.56 -19.39 -4.09
CA GLY A 310 -11.19 -20.14 -5.19
C GLY A 310 -11.05 -19.51 -6.58
N LEU A 311 -11.08 -18.17 -6.70
CA LEU A 311 -10.71 -17.45 -7.94
C LEU A 311 -9.19 -17.47 -8.17
N MET A 312 -8.39 -17.72 -7.12
CA MET A 312 -6.92 -17.76 -7.16
C MET A 312 -6.33 -19.17 -7.03
N ALA A 313 -7.17 -20.20 -6.91
CA ALA A 313 -6.74 -21.59 -7.05
C ALA A 313 -6.40 -21.85 -8.53
N PRO A 314 -5.38 -22.69 -8.81
CA PRO A 314 -4.72 -22.82 -10.12
C PRO A 314 -5.64 -23.18 -11.30
#